data_AF-A0A815P072-F1
#
_entry.id   AF-A0A815P072-F1
#
_cell.length_a   1.000
_cell.length_b   1.000
_cell.length_c   1.000
_cell.angle_alpha   90.00
_cell.angle_beta   90.00
_cell.angle_gamma   90.00
#
_symmetry.space_group_name_H-M   'P 1'
#
loop_
_entity.id
_entity.type
_entity.pdbx_description
1 polymer ?
#
loop_
_entity_poly.entity_id
_entity_poly.type
_entity_poly.pdbx_seq_one_letter_code
_entity_poly.pdbx_strand_id
1 'polypeptide(L)'
;MLSNINFWEYLSAIIFYFLLLIKPISNQGIACYKCMTIDANNDSCQDPFSSLLNPIHNNCQATSVGKDGTFSARFCVKISGRVTSIDGGANASYLNTIFYYRTCIVDNIMESTKSLETSGSFRLKGFQDMSGSIRLQGHISLCTHDGCNHARTLCSSLLIIILDLLLIIYVSRFS
;
A
#
# COMPACT_ATOMS: atom_id res chain seq x y z
N MET A 1 -25.52 21.80 41.99
CA MET A 1 -24.36 21.05 42.48
C MET A 1 -23.63 20.47 41.28
N LEU A 2 -22.69 21.22 40.71
CA LEU A 2 -21.74 20.69 39.73
C LEU A 2 -20.50 20.34 40.55
N SER A 3 -20.21 19.06 40.68
CA SER A 3 -19.03 18.55 41.38
C SER A 3 -17.77 19.08 40.69
N ASN A 4 -16.87 19.72 41.46
CA ASN A 4 -15.53 20.05 41.02
C ASN A 4 -14.81 18.75 40.67
N ILE A 5 -14.68 18.46 39.38
CA ILE A 5 -13.87 17.35 38.88
C ILE A 5 -12.41 17.68 39.21
N ASN A 6 -11.71 16.78 39.89
CA ASN A 6 -10.34 17.03 40.29
C ASN A 6 -9.41 17.02 39.07
N PHE A 7 -8.39 17.89 39.06
CA PHE A 7 -7.38 17.95 38.00
C PHE A 7 -6.78 16.56 37.67
N TRP A 8 -6.61 15.72 38.69
CA TRP A 8 -6.11 14.35 38.56
C TRP A 8 -7.08 13.41 37.80
N GLU A 9 -8.39 13.61 37.94
CA GLU A 9 -9.40 12.84 37.21
C GLU A 9 -9.33 13.19 35.71
N TYR A 10 -9.17 14.48 35.39
CA TYR A 10 -8.95 14.96 34.01
C TYR A 10 -7.66 14.38 33.40
N LEU A 11 -6.55 14.43 34.12
CA LEU A 11 -5.27 13.90 33.65
C LEU A 11 -5.36 12.39 33.38
N SER A 12 -6.03 11.65 34.27
CA SER A 12 -6.24 10.22 34.11
C SER A 12 -7.10 9.87 32.88
N ALA A 13 -8.15 10.66 32.62
CA ALA A 13 -9.01 10.47 31.46
C ALA A 13 -8.28 10.74 30.14
N ILE A 14 -7.43 11.78 30.11
CA ILE A 14 -6.59 12.10 28.95
C ILE A 14 -5.59 10.97 28.68
N ILE A 15 -4.89 10.50 29.72
CA ILE A 15 -3.93 9.39 29.58
C ILE A 15 -4.64 8.12 29.10
N PHE A 16 -5.80 7.79 29.66
CA PHE A 16 -6.58 6.62 29.24
C PHE A 16 -7.06 6.74 27.79
N TYR A 17 -7.51 7.92 27.37
CA TYR A 17 -7.84 8.21 25.98
C TYR A 17 -6.63 8.02 25.05
N PHE A 18 -5.45 8.54 25.42
CA PHE A 18 -4.23 8.32 24.65
C PHE A 18 -3.80 6.85 24.61
N LEU A 19 -3.94 6.10 25.70
CA LEU A 19 -3.66 4.66 25.75
C LEU A 19 -4.60 3.86 24.85
N LEU A 20 -5.89 4.24 24.76
CA LEU A 20 -6.84 3.62 23.83
C LEU A 20 -6.53 3.92 22.35
N LEU A 21 -5.81 5.01 22.07
CA LEU A 21 -5.33 5.31 20.72
C LEU A 21 -4.09 4.48 20.31
N ILE A 22 -3.41 3.82 21.26
CA ILE A 22 -2.28 2.93 20.96
C ILE A 22 -2.84 1.61 20.44
N LYS A 23 -2.87 1.45 19.12
CA LYS A 23 -3.18 0.14 18.52
C LYS A 23 -2.07 -0.86 18.83
N PRO A 24 -2.39 -2.12 19.20
CA PRO A 24 -1.38 -3.16 19.36
C PRO A 24 -0.63 -3.35 18.05
N ILE A 25 0.70 -3.27 18.10
CA ILE A 25 1.57 -3.55 16.95
C ILE A 25 1.54 -5.07 16.73
N SER A 26 0.69 -5.55 15.83
CA SER A 26 0.78 -6.93 15.37
C SER A 26 1.96 -7.05 14.42
N ASN A 27 2.94 -7.91 14.73
CA ASN A 27 4.03 -8.32 13.82
C ASN A 27 3.50 -9.24 12.72
N GLN A 28 2.53 -8.74 11.98
CA GLN A 28 1.85 -9.38 10.87
C GLN A 28 2.40 -8.79 9.57
N GLY A 29 2.64 -9.64 8.56
CA GLY A 29 3.07 -9.14 7.25
C GLY A 29 2.04 -8.15 6.72
N ILE A 30 2.50 -7.08 6.06
CA ILE A 30 1.57 -6.04 5.60
C ILE A 30 0.54 -6.62 4.62
N ALA A 31 -0.63 -6.01 4.54
CA ALA A 31 -1.66 -6.38 3.60
C ALA A 31 -1.48 -5.61 2.28
N CYS A 32 -1.39 -6.29 1.13
CA CYS A 32 -1.19 -5.62 -0.17
C CYS A 32 -2.22 -6.09 -1.20
N TYR A 33 -2.55 -5.22 -2.15
CA TYR A 33 -3.24 -5.64 -3.37
C TYR A 33 -2.27 -6.49 -4.21
N LYS A 34 -2.77 -7.64 -4.68
CA LYS A 34 -2.06 -8.53 -5.60
C LYS A 34 -2.84 -8.66 -6.90
N CYS A 35 -2.30 -8.14 -7.99
CA CYS A 35 -2.89 -8.29 -9.31
C CYS A 35 -1.83 -8.11 -10.40
N MET A 36 -2.14 -8.63 -11.59
CA MET A 36 -1.33 -8.49 -12.79
C MET A 36 -2.28 -8.35 -13.97
N THR A 37 -1.92 -7.53 -14.96
CA THR A 37 -2.60 -7.53 -16.25
C THR A 37 -2.47 -8.90 -16.91
N ILE A 38 -3.55 -9.67 -16.94
CA ILE A 38 -3.62 -10.97 -17.63
C ILE A 38 -4.04 -10.76 -19.08
N ASP A 39 -5.04 -9.91 -19.31
CA ASP A 39 -5.55 -9.53 -20.62
C ASP A 39 -5.52 -8.00 -20.75
N ALA A 40 -4.94 -7.51 -21.84
CA ALA A 40 -4.87 -6.08 -22.11
C ALA A 40 -6.23 -5.44 -22.42
N ASN A 41 -7.22 -6.22 -22.84
CA ASN A 41 -8.55 -5.74 -23.20
C ASN A 41 -9.57 -5.83 -22.05
N ASN A 42 -9.24 -6.58 -20.99
CA ASN A 42 -10.12 -6.82 -19.85
C ASN A 42 -9.29 -6.87 -18.55
N ASP A 43 -8.58 -5.78 -18.26
CA ASP A 43 -7.68 -5.72 -17.13
C ASP A 43 -8.38 -5.27 -15.85
N SER A 44 -8.76 -6.24 -15.02
CA SER A 44 -9.29 -5.95 -13.68
C SER A 44 -8.28 -5.25 -12.78
N CYS A 45 -6.96 -5.36 -13.03
CA CYS A 45 -5.90 -4.72 -12.23
C CYS A 45 -5.79 -3.20 -12.48
N GLN A 46 -6.37 -2.73 -13.59
CA GLN A 46 -6.50 -1.30 -13.90
C GLN A 46 -7.53 -0.63 -12.97
N ASP A 47 -8.62 -1.31 -12.62
CA ASP A 47 -9.65 -0.77 -11.72
C ASP A 47 -9.27 -1.00 -10.24
N PRO A 48 -8.92 0.06 -9.50
CA PRO A 48 -8.59 -0.07 -8.08
C PRO A 48 -9.84 -0.36 -7.22
N PHE A 49 -11.05 -0.07 -7.69
CA PHE A 49 -12.28 -0.12 -6.89
C PHE A 49 -12.99 -1.48 -6.92
N SER A 50 -12.63 -2.38 -7.83
CA SER A 50 -13.16 -3.74 -7.85
C SER A 50 -12.44 -4.62 -6.82
N SER A 51 -12.80 -4.46 -5.54
CA SER A 51 -12.31 -5.28 -4.43
C SER A 51 -12.63 -6.77 -4.59
N LEU A 52 -13.68 -7.09 -5.36
CA LEU A 52 -14.07 -8.45 -5.74
C LEU A 52 -13.07 -9.09 -6.71
N LEU A 53 -12.41 -8.30 -7.56
CA LEU A 53 -11.46 -8.79 -8.56
C LEU A 53 -9.99 -8.60 -8.13
N ASN A 54 -9.71 -7.65 -7.23
CA ASN A 54 -8.38 -7.38 -6.68
C ASN A 54 -8.39 -7.49 -5.15
N PRO A 55 -8.43 -8.71 -4.59
CA PRO A 55 -8.50 -8.88 -3.15
C PRO A 55 -7.20 -8.43 -2.48
N ILE A 56 -7.35 -7.71 -1.37
CA ILE A 56 -6.22 -7.44 -0.47
C ILE A 56 -5.78 -8.76 0.17
N HIS A 57 -4.48 -9.06 0.10
CA HIS A 57 -3.92 -10.24 0.74
C HIS A 57 -3.32 -9.84 2.08
N ASN A 58 -4.02 -10.20 3.16
CA ASN A 58 -3.56 -10.04 4.54
C ASN A 58 -2.37 -10.95 4.84
N ASN A 59 -1.51 -10.55 5.78
CA ASN A 59 -0.31 -11.32 6.16
C ASN A 59 0.55 -11.68 4.95
N CYS A 60 0.78 -10.73 4.05
CA CYS A 60 1.38 -11.05 2.76
C CYS A 60 2.79 -11.61 2.94
N GLN A 61 3.06 -12.74 2.29
CA GLN A 61 4.33 -13.44 2.31
C GLN A 61 4.98 -13.34 0.94
N ALA A 62 6.30 -13.15 0.90
CA ALA A 62 7.08 -13.09 -0.33
C ALA A 62 8.47 -13.71 -0.13
N THR A 63 9.11 -14.11 -1.23
CA THR A 63 10.50 -14.57 -1.23
C THR A 63 11.45 -13.37 -1.14
N SER A 64 12.60 -13.56 -0.49
CA SER A 64 13.68 -12.57 -0.45
C SER A 64 14.84 -13.04 -1.32
N VAL A 65 15.52 -12.11 -1.99
CA VAL A 65 16.60 -12.48 -2.90
C VAL A 65 17.75 -13.14 -2.12
N GLY A 66 18.15 -14.33 -2.54
CA GLY A 66 19.24 -15.09 -1.90
C GLY A 66 18.86 -15.78 -0.59
N LYS A 67 17.57 -15.93 -0.29
CA LYS A 67 17.07 -16.68 0.88
C LYS A 67 16.01 -17.69 0.48
N ASP A 68 16.12 -18.89 1.05
CA ASP A 68 15.13 -19.94 0.86
C ASP A 68 13.90 -19.71 1.77
N GLY A 69 12.72 -20.03 1.25
CA GLY A 69 11.45 -19.90 1.94
C GLY A 69 10.73 -18.57 1.71
N THR A 70 9.66 -18.36 2.47
CA THR A 70 8.80 -17.18 2.39
C THR A 70 8.87 -16.38 3.69
N PHE A 71 8.90 -15.06 3.57
CA PHE A 71 9.00 -14.14 4.69
C PHE A 71 7.87 -13.12 4.67
N SER A 72 7.52 -12.62 5.85
CA SER A 72 6.55 -11.54 5.99
C SER A 72 7.00 -10.33 5.18
N ALA A 73 6.17 -9.93 4.22
CA ALA A 73 6.45 -8.80 3.38
C ALA A 73 6.47 -7.50 4.18
N ARG A 74 7.32 -6.56 3.75
CA ARG A 74 7.52 -5.25 4.38
C ARG A 74 7.12 -4.09 3.49
N PHE A 75 6.97 -4.35 2.19
CA PHE A 75 6.64 -3.34 1.20
C PHE A 75 5.56 -3.84 0.24
N CYS A 76 4.59 -2.98 -0.06
CA CYS A 76 3.74 -3.16 -1.22
C CYS A 76 4.40 -2.45 -2.39
N VAL A 77 4.42 -3.11 -3.54
CA VAL A 77 4.91 -2.52 -4.80
C VAL A 77 3.75 -2.38 -5.77
N LYS A 78 3.76 -1.26 -6.52
CA LYS A 78 2.94 -1.06 -7.71
C LYS A 78 3.84 -0.65 -8.85
N ILE A 79 3.73 -1.40 -9.94
CA ILE A 79 4.40 -1.16 -11.21
C ILE A 79 3.32 -0.89 -12.25
N SER A 80 3.48 0.19 -13.00
CA SER A 80 2.58 0.51 -14.11
C SER A 80 3.30 1.19 -15.25
N GLY A 81 3.01 0.82 -16.49
CA GLY A 81 3.65 1.45 -17.64
C GLY A 81 3.14 0.91 -18.97
N ARG A 82 3.60 1.53 -20.06
CA ARG A 82 3.36 1.03 -21.41
C ARG A 82 4.43 0.00 -21.77
N VAL A 83 4.00 -1.17 -22.25
CA VAL A 83 4.92 -2.20 -22.75
C VAL A 83 5.51 -1.76 -24.08
N THR A 84 6.84 -1.67 -24.15
CA THR A 84 7.56 -1.19 -25.33
C THR A 84 8.20 -2.31 -26.14
N SER A 85 8.53 -3.44 -25.50
CA SER A 85 9.03 -4.64 -26.19
C SER A 85 8.77 -5.89 -25.38
N ILE A 86 8.78 -7.03 -26.07
CA ILE A 86 8.49 -8.35 -25.53
C ILE A 86 9.58 -9.29 -26.03
N ASP A 87 10.19 -10.03 -25.11
CA ASP A 87 11.26 -10.98 -25.39
C ASP A 87 10.96 -12.35 -24.76
N GLY A 88 11.52 -13.42 -25.32
CA GLY A 88 11.59 -14.73 -24.66
C GLY A 88 10.27 -15.50 -24.52
N GLY A 89 9.31 -15.27 -25.43
CA GLY A 89 8.04 -16.02 -25.46
C GLY A 89 6.92 -15.44 -24.59
N ALA A 90 7.08 -14.22 -24.09
CA ALA A 90 6.00 -13.52 -23.41
C ALA A 90 4.86 -13.21 -24.38
N ASN A 91 3.63 -13.18 -23.87
CA ASN A 91 2.43 -13.02 -24.69
C ASN A 91 2.46 -11.70 -25.47
N ALA A 92 2.50 -11.80 -26.81
CA ALA A 92 2.55 -10.66 -27.71
C ALA A 92 1.37 -9.69 -27.55
N SER A 93 0.24 -10.15 -26.98
CA SER A 93 -0.92 -9.32 -26.67
C SER A 93 -0.63 -8.18 -25.69
N TYR A 94 0.48 -8.24 -24.94
CA TYR A 94 0.88 -7.13 -24.06
C TYR A 94 1.54 -5.97 -24.82
N LEU A 95 1.90 -6.12 -26.10
CA LEU A 95 2.69 -5.10 -26.79
C LEU A 95 1.87 -3.81 -26.95
N ASN A 96 2.47 -2.67 -26.59
CA ASN A 96 1.85 -1.34 -26.66
C ASN A 96 0.63 -1.15 -25.73
N THR A 97 0.41 -2.04 -24.77
CA THR A 97 -0.69 -1.94 -23.80
C THR A 97 -0.19 -1.37 -22.47
N ILE A 98 -1.12 -0.90 -21.64
CA ILE A 98 -0.80 -0.49 -20.27
C ILE A 98 -0.81 -1.75 -19.40
N PHE A 99 0.31 -1.98 -18.74
CA PHE A 99 0.49 -3.10 -17.83
C PHE A 99 0.49 -2.59 -16.39
N TYR A 100 -0.22 -3.29 -15.52
CA TYR A 100 -0.28 -3.08 -14.09
C TYR A 100 0.18 -4.34 -13.37
N TYR A 101 1.04 -4.17 -12.38
CA TYR A 101 1.46 -5.24 -11.49
C TYR A 101 1.56 -4.73 -10.06
N ARG A 102 0.85 -5.42 -9.17
CA ARG A 102 0.80 -5.11 -7.75
C ARG A 102 1.15 -6.37 -6.98
N THR A 103 2.06 -6.28 -6.03
CA THR A 103 2.39 -7.39 -5.14
C THR A 103 2.99 -6.90 -3.83
N CYS A 104 3.29 -7.81 -2.93
CA CYS A 104 4.08 -7.57 -1.74
C CYS A 104 5.51 -8.11 -1.93
N ILE A 105 6.49 -7.44 -1.33
CA ILE A 105 7.90 -7.79 -1.38
C ILE A 105 8.55 -7.62 0.00
N VAL A 106 9.63 -8.38 0.23
CA VAL A 106 10.42 -8.34 1.47
C VAL A 106 11.50 -7.26 1.41
N ASP A 107 12.13 -7.12 0.25
CA ASP A 107 13.32 -6.30 0.04
C ASP A 107 12.96 -4.98 -0.65
N ASN A 108 13.66 -3.91 -0.27
CA ASN A 108 13.47 -2.60 -0.91
C ASN A 108 14.21 -2.57 -2.25
N ILE A 109 13.50 -2.85 -3.34
CA ILE A 109 14.05 -2.84 -4.70
C ILE A 109 14.47 -1.43 -5.19
N MET A 110 14.18 -0.38 -4.42
CA MET A 110 14.48 1.01 -4.73
C MET A 110 15.46 1.65 -3.73
N GLU A 111 16.14 0.84 -2.92
CA GLU A 111 17.12 1.34 -1.94
C GLU A 111 18.21 2.22 -2.57
N SER A 112 18.64 1.89 -3.79
CA SER A 112 19.66 2.66 -4.52
C SER A 112 19.22 4.06 -4.93
N THR A 113 17.91 4.30 -5.11
CA THR A 113 17.40 5.60 -5.57
C THR A 113 17.03 6.53 -4.42
N LYS A 114 17.05 6.03 -3.17
CA LYS A 114 16.59 6.74 -1.95
C LYS A 114 15.19 7.36 -2.10
N SER A 115 14.41 6.88 -3.05
CA SER A 115 13.06 7.33 -3.33
C SER A 115 12.11 6.15 -3.18
N LEU A 116 10.87 6.44 -2.80
CA LEU A 116 9.77 5.46 -2.80
C LEU A 116 9.06 5.40 -4.15
N GLU A 117 9.39 6.30 -5.06
CA GLU A 117 8.80 6.42 -6.39
C GLU A 117 9.86 6.72 -7.45
N THR A 118 9.84 5.98 -8.56
CA THR A 118 10.79 6.16 -9.66
C THR A 118 10.14 5.89 -11.00
N SER A 119 10.52 6.66 -12.01
CA SER A 119 10.01 6.54 -13.39
C SER A 119 11.16 6.19 -14.32
N GLY A 120 10.91 5.32 -15.29
CA GLY A 120 11.94 4.95 -16.26
C GLY A 120 11.55 3.75 -17.12
N SER A 121 12.57 3.26 -17.83
CA SER A 121 12.49 2.02 -18.59
C SER A 121 13.03 0.87 -17.74
N PHE A 122 12.24 -0.19 -17.57
CA PHE A 122 12.65 -1.37 -16.81
C PHE A 122 12.13 -2.65 -17.45
N ARG A 123 12.80 -3.76 -17.14
CA ARG A 123 12.46 -5.09 -17.67
C ARG A 123 11.87 -5.94 -16.56
N LEU A 124 10.68 -6.48 -16.78
CA LEU A 124 10.02 -7.43 -15.89
C LEU A 124 10.19 -8.85 -16.42
N LYS A 125 10.56 -9.79 -15.56
CA LYS A 125 10.77 -11.21 -15.86
C LYS A 125 10.35 -12.09 -14.68
N GLY A 126 9.95 -13.33 -14.94
CA GLY A 126 9.77 -14.36 -13.90
C GLY A 126 8.61 -14.11 -12.94
N PHE A 127 7.50 -13.57 -13.44
CA PHE A 127 6.29 -13.35 -12.65
C PHE A 127 5.17 -14.28 -13.14
N GLN A 128 4.46 -14.94 -12.22
CA GLN A 128 3.31 -15.83 -12.50
C GLN A 128 3.52 -16.79 -13.69
N ASP A 129 4.64 -17.50 -13.70
CA ASP A 129 4.98 -18.47 -14.77
C ASP A 129 5.00 -17.89 -16.19
N MET A 130 5.11 -16.55 -16.32
CA MET A 130 5.29 -15.89 -17.61
C MET A 130 6.61 -16.35 -18.24
N SER A 131 6.51 -17.07 -19.35
CA SER A 131 7.64 -17.31 -20.24
C SER A 131 8.15 -15.98 -20.78
N GLY A 132 9.44 -15.69 -20.59
CA GLY A 132 10.08 -14.51 -21.14
C GLY A 132 10.03 -13.27 -20.26
N SER A 133 9.95 -12.11 -20.90
CA SER A 133 10.04 -10.82 -20.23
C SER A 133 9.49 -9.68 -21.07
N ILE A 134 9.00 -8.65 -20.40
CA ILE A 134 8.48 -7.43 -21.02
C ILE A 134 9.37 -6.25 -20.62
N ARG A 135 9.62 -5.31 -21.54
CA ARG A 135 10.14 -3.98 -21.20
C ARG A 135 8.99 -3.01 -21.08
N LEU A 136 9.03 -2.22 -20.03
CA LEU A 136 8.03 -1.23 -19.67
C LEU A 136 8.68 0.13 -19.57
N GLN A 137 8.02 1.13 -20.16
CA GLN A 137 8.26 2.53 -19.85
C GLN A 137 7.16 2.97 -18.89
N GLY A 138 7.53 3.27 -17.64
CA GLY A 138 6.53 3.47 -16.61
C GLY A 138 7.07 3.96 -15.28
N HIS A 139 6.33 3.63 -14.23
CA HIS A 139 6.56 4.04 -12.86
C HIS A 139 6.55 2.83 -11.92
N ILE A 140 7.43 2.86 -10.93
CA ILE A 140 7.49 1.92 -9.82
C ILE A 140 7.32 2.72 -8.53
N SER A 141 6.43 2.26 -7.67
CA SER A 141 6.14 2.87 -6.37
C SER A 141 6.16 1.81 -5.27
N LEU A 142 6.74 2.16 -4.12
CA LEU A 142 6.82 1.35 -2.91
C LEU A 142 6.17 2.08 -1.74
N CYS A 143 5.58 1.32 -0.83
CA CYS A 143 5.00 1.84 0.39
C CYS A 143 4.92 0.74 1.48
N THR A 144 4.78 1.15 2.74
CA THR A 144 5.00 0.27 3.92
C THR A 144 3.75 0.06 4.79
N HIS A 145 2.57 0.44 4.31
CA HIS A 145 1.33 0.38 5.07
C HIS A 145 0.28 -0.47 4.34
N ASP A 146 -0.68 -1.01 5.07
CA ASP A 146 -1.69 -1.88 4.48
C ASP A 146 -2.47 -1.20 3.34
N GLY A 147 -2.63 -1.92 2.23
CA GLY A 147 -3.38 -1.48 1.06
C GLY A 147 -2.79 -0.27 0.32
N CYS A 148 -1.58 0.18 0.67
CA CYS A 148 -1.02 1.43 0.16
C CYS A 148 -0.71 1.41 -1.35
N ASN A 149 -0.59 0.22 -1.96
CA ASN A 149 -0.43 0.06 -3.40
C ASN A 149 -1.76 0.08 -4.18
N HIS A 150 -2.85 0.52 -3.54
CA HIS A 150 -4.08 0.94 -4.19
C HIS A 150 -3.86 2.21 -5.04
N ALA A 151 -4.87 2.62 -5.82
CA ALA A 151 -4.88 3.98 -6.36
C ALA A 151 -4.91 5.02 -5.22
N ARG A 152 -4.06 6.06 -5.32
CA ARG A 152 -4.03 7.15 -4.34
C ARG A 152 -5.37 7.90 -4.38
N THR A 153 -6.17 7.77 -3.33
CA THR A 153 -7.22 8.74 -3.01
C THR A 153 -6.69 9.67 -1.92
N LEU A 154 -6.78 10.98 -2.15
CA LEU A 154 -6.61 11.95 -1.06
C LEU A 154 -7.84 11.81 -0.16
N CYS A 155 -7.69 11.05 0.93
CA CYS A 155 -8.69 10.99 1.98
C CYS A 155 -8.19 11.83 3.16
N SER A 156 -8.50 13.13 3.14
CA SER A 156 -8.42 13.94 4.36
C SER A 156 -9.66 13.61 5.20
N SER A 157 -9.45 13.00 6.36
CA SER A 157 -10.54 12.73 7.29
C SER A 157 -10.99 14.05 7.94
N LEU A 158 -11.94 14.72 7.30
CA LEU A 158 -12.65 15.89 7.85
C LEU A 158 -13.18 15.62 9.27
N LEU A 159 -13.51 14.36 9.57
CA LEU A 159 -13.97 13.93 10.90
C LEU A 159 -12.91 14.12 12.00
N ILE A 160 -11.63 13.85 11.72
CA ILE A 160 -10.56 14.05 12.72
C ILE A 160 -10.38 15.54 13.00
N ILE A 161 -10.38 16.36 11.95
CA ILE A 161 -10.28 17.83 12.07
C ILE A 161 -11.47 18.41 12.85
N ILE A 162 -12.68 17.89 12.59
CA ILE A 162 -13.90 18.32 13.30
C ILE A 162 -13.85 17.92 14.79
N LEU A 163 -13.40 16.70 15.10
CA LEU A 163 -13.29 16.23 16.48
C LEU A 163 -12.25 17.01 17.27
N ASP A 164 -11.09 17.32 16.68
CA ASP A 164 -10.06 18.14 17.31
C ASP A 164 -10.57 19.57 17.56
N LEU A 165 -11.28 20.16 16.60
CA LEU A 165 -11.88 21.49 16.76
C LEU A 165 -12.96 21.51 17.86
N LEU A 166 -13.81 20.48 17.92
CA LEU A 166 -14.84 20.37 18.96
C LEU A 166 -14.22 20.20 20.35
N LEU A 167 -13.13 19.45 20.46
CA LEU A 167 -12.39 19.28 21.71
C LEU A 167 -11.75 20.62 22.17
N ILE A 168 -11.13 21.36 21.25
CA ILE A 168 -10.56 22.68 21.53
C ILE A 168 -11.65 23.66 21.99
N ILE A 169 -12.79 23.69 21.31
CA ILE A 169 -13.94 24.53 21.67
C ILE A 169 -14.47 24.15 23.05
N TYR A 170 -14.61 22.86 23.35
CA TYR A 170 -15.05 22.38 24.66
C TYR A 170 -14.09 22.82 25.77
N VAL A 171 -12.78 22.61 25.61
CA VAL A 171 -11.77 23.02 26.60
C VAL A 171 -11.77 24.54 26.81
N SER A 172 -11.91 25.33 25.74
CA SER A 172 -11.98 26.79 25.81
C SER A 172 -13.25 27.34 26.50
N ARG A 173 -14.30 26.52 26.63
CA ARG A 173 -15.56 26.88 27.31
C ARG A 173 -15.53 26.58 28.82
N PHE A 174 -14.61 25.73 29.26
CA PHE A 174 -14.50 25.25 30.65
C PHE A 174 -13.22 25.75 31.36
N SER A 175 -12.38 26.55 30.68
CA SER A 175 -11.30 27.35 31.27
C SER A 175 -11.75 28.79 31.42
#